data_AF-T1DH96-F1
#
_entry.id   AF-T1DH96-F1
#
_cell.length_a   1.000
_cell.length_b   1.000
_cell.length_c   1.000
_cell.angle_alpha   90.00
_cell.angle_beta   90.00
_cell.angle_gamma   90.00
#
_symmetry.space_group_name_H-M   'P 1'
#
loop_
_entity.id
_entity.type
_entity.pdbx_description
1 polymer ?
#
loop_
_entity_poly.entity_id
_entity_poly.type
_entity_poly.pdbx_seq_one_letter_code
_entity_poly.pdbx_strand_id
1 'polypeptide(L)'
;PWTPIERVEAILKNSGAGILHDGGDRAYYSPSSDSIHLPPRSSFGSEKGYYGTALHELGHWTGHANRLNRDLSGGFGCENYAREELRAEIGSFFLAIETGIPHDPGQHASYVDSWVSALKKDPHEIFRASRDAGRIADYVMAFDLVRRAEREAERSCPVVPEEKDPPA
;
A
#
# COMPACT_ATOMS: atom_id res chain seq x y z
N PRO A 1 5.53 22.14 -1.00
CA PRO A 1 4.81 20.92 -1.46
C PRO A 1 5.49 19.69 -0.86
N TRP A 2 4.72 18.70 -0.37
CA TRP A 2 5.31 17.46 0.15
C TRP A 2 5.91 16.65 -0.99
N THR A 3 6.99 15.95 -0.69
CA THR A 3 7.57 14.99 -1.61
C THR A 3 6.66 13.74 -1.70
N PRO A 4 6.73 12.97 -2.81
CA PRO A 4 6.05 11.69 -2.91
C PRO A 4 6.32 10.73 -1.73
N ILE A 5 7.53 10.77 -1.17
CA ILE A 5 7.95 9.90 -0.06
C ILE A 5 7.21 10.25 1.22
N GLU A 6 7.26 11.50 1.65
CA GLU A 6 6.59 11.94 2.89
C GLU A 6 5.06 11.71 2.80
N ARG A 7 4.49 11.80 1.59
CA ARG A 7 3.09 11.47 1.33
C ARG A 7 2.78 9.99 1.60
N VAL A 8 3.60 9.09 1.10
CA VAL A 8 3.42 7.64 1.29
C VAL A 8 3.72 7.22 2.73
N GLU A 9 4.72 7.81 3.37
CA GLU A 9 4.97 7.60 4.80
C GLU A 9 3.73 7.91 5.65
N ALA A 10 3.07 9.03 5.36
CA ALA A 10 1.84 9.41 6.05
C ALA A 10 0.70 8.42 5.78
N ILE A 11 0.55 7.93 4.54
CA ILE A 11 -0.46 6.90 4.19
C ILE A 11 -0.19 5.62 4.98
N LEU A 12 1.05 5.13 5.01
CA LEU A 12 1.44 3.92 5.75
C LEU A 12 1.22 4.07 7.24
N LYS A 13 1.50 5.26 7.81
CA LYS A 13 1.24 5.55 9.22
C LYS A 13 -0.27 5.59 9.52
N ASN A 14 -1.04 6.30 8.69
CA ASN A 14 -2.47 6.51 8.89
C ASN A 14 -3.31 5.26 8.61
N SER A 15 -2.78 4.30 7.84
CA SER A 15 -3.45 3.02 7.63
C SER A 15 -3.56 2.18 8.90
N GLY A 16 -2.65 2.38 9.86
CA GLY A 16 -2.55 1.57 11.07
C GLY A 16 -2.06 0.15 10.83
N ALA A 17 -1.56 -0.17 9.62
CA ALA A 17 -0.99 -1.47 9.33
C ALA A 17 0.27 -1.72 10.18
N GLY A 18 0.36 -2.88 10.83
CA GLY A 18 1.56 -3.29 11.55
C GLY A 18 2.68 -3.63 10.56
N ILE A 19 3.64 -2.72 10.38
CA ILE A 19 4.79 -2.92 9.48
C ILE A 19 6.02 -3.28 10.32
N LEU A 20 6.55 -4.48 10.09
CA LEU A 20 7.71 -5.05 10.77
C LEU A 20 8.86 -5.22 9.77
N HIS A 21 10.10 -5.02 10.23
CA HIS A 21 11.32 -5.16 9.41
C HIS A 21 12.10 -6.44 9.73
N ASP A 22 11.38 -7.54 9.89
CA ASP A 22 11.87 -8.88 10.25
C ASP A 22 11.72 -9.90 9.10
N GLY A 23 11.38 -9.44 7.89
CA GLY A 23 11.13 -10.28 6.71
C GLY A 23 12.38 -10.95 6.10
N GLY A 24 13.57 -10.64 6.63
CA GLY A 24 14.84 -11.12 6.09
C GLY A 24 15.11 -10.53 4.71
N ASP A 25 15.08 -11.37 3.68
CA ASP A 25 15.24 -11.00 2.27
C ASP A 25 13.90 -10.91 1.51
N ARG A 26 12.75 -11.09 2.19
CA ARG A 26 11.42 -11.10 1.57
C ARG A 26 10.50 -10.04 2.16
N ALA A 27 9.64 -9.51 1.30
CA ALA A 27 8.47 -8.71 1.69
C ALA A 27 7.21 -9.57 1.55
N TYR A 28 6.28 -9.46 2.49
CA TYR A 28 4.98 -10.13 2.44
C TYR A 28 3.98 -9.57 3.45
N TYR A 29 2.70 -9.64 3.13
CA TYR A 29 1.60 -9.55 4.08
C TYR A 29 1.25 -10.93 4.67
N SER A 30 1.05 -10.99 5.98
CA SER A 30 0.61 -12.19 6.70
C SER A 30 -0.84 -12.05 7.16
N PRO A 31 -1.81 -12.76 6.54
CA PRO A 31 -3.21 -12.69 6.96
C PRO A 31 -3.49 -13.18 8.38
N SER A 32 -2.67 -14.11 8.90
CA SER A 32 -2.89 -14.72 10.22
C SER A 32 -2.52 -13.80 11.39
N SER A 33 -1.51 -12.96 11.20
CA SER A 33 -1.06 -11.96 12.19
C SER A 33 -1.53 -10.54 11.87
N ASP A 34 -2.19 -10.36 10.74
CA ASP A 34 -2.60 -9.07 10.18
C ASP A 34 -1.46 -8.02 10.12
N SER A 35 -0.28 -8.45 9.69
CA SER A 35 0.94 -7.63 9.67
C SER A 35 1.68 -7.73 8.34
N ILE A 36 2.35 -6.65 7.98
CA ILE A 36 3.25 -6.54 6.83
C ILE A 36 4.67 -6.74 7.33
N HIS A 37 5.41 -7.62 6.67
CA HIS A 37 6.80 -7.92 6.96
C HIS A 37 7.66 -7.48 5.78
N LEU A 38 8.66 -6.66 6.04
CA LEU A 38 9.58 -6.12 5.03
C LEU A 38 11.02 -6.50 5.39
N PRO A 39 11.93 -6.57 4.40
CA PRO A 39 13.37 -6.53 4.65
C PRO A 39 13.76 -5.22 5.38
N PRO A 40 14.92 -5.19 6.05
CA PRO A 40 15.47 -3.94 6.56
C PRO A 40 15.55 -2.86 5.47
N ARG A 41 15.23 -1.61 5.80
CA ARG A 41 15.25 -0.48 4.83
C ARG A 41 16.58 -0.37 4.08
N SER A 42 17.70 -0.64 4.75
CA SER A 42 19.04 -0.61 4.17
C SER A 42 19.29 -1.67 3.09
N SER A 43 18.46 -2.71 3.01
CA SER A 43 18.54 -3.77 2.01
C SER A 43 17.94 -3.36 0.67
N PHE A 44 17.20 -2.25 0.61
CA PHE A 44 16.61 -1.73 -0.62
C PHE A 44 17.60 -0.84 -1.37
N GLY A 45 17.70 -1.03 -2.69
CA GLY A 45 18.56 -0.20 -3.55
C GLY A 45 18.12 1.26 -3.66
N SER A 46 16.91 1.61 -3.23
CA SER A 46 16.43 2.98 -3.12
C SER A 46 15.27 3.11 -2.14
N GLU A 47 15.05 4.30 -1.59
CA GLU A 47 13.87 4.58 -0.75
C GLU A 47 12.57 4.41 -1.52
N LYS A 48 12.54 4.80 -2.79
CA LYS A 48 11.37 4.61 -3.66
C LYS A 48 11.03 3.13 -3.84
N GLY A 49 12.05 2.27 -3.97
CA GLY A 49 11.87 0.83 -4.01
C GLY A 49 11.24 0.30 -2.73
N TYR A 50 11.73 0.73 -1.57
CA TYR A 50 11.13 0.40 -0.27
C TYR A 50 9.64 0.78 -0.21
N TYR A 51 9.31 2.02 -0.58
CA TYR A 51 7.93 2.50 -0.52
C TYR A 51 7.01 1.84 -1.55
N GLY A 52 7.53 1.53 -2.74
CA GLY A 52 6.81 0.74 -3.75
C GLY A 52 6.44 -0.64 -3.23
N THR A 53 7.40 -1.36 -2.65
CA THR A 53 7.17 -2.67 -2.02
C THR A 53 6.20 -2.56 -0.84
N ALA A 54 6.35 -1.56 0.03
CA ALA A 54 5.44 -1.38 1.16
C ALA A 54 3.99 -1.09 0.72
N LEU A 55 3.80 -0.33 -0.37
CA LEU A 55 2.47 -0.08 -0.94
C LEU A 55 1.85 -1.33 -1.56
N HIS A 56 2.67 -2.19 -2.19
CA HIS A 56 2.22 -3.49 -2.68
C HIS A 56 1.71 -4.38 -1.53
N GLU A 57 2.50 -4.52 -0.46
CA GLU A 57 2.07 -5.31 0.70
C GLU A 57 0.87 -4.68 1.42
N LEU A 58 0.76 -3.35 1.42
CA LEU A 58 -0.44 -2.67 1.90
C LEU A 58 -1.67 -2.99 1.03
N GLY A 59 -1.47 -3.16 -0.27
CA GLY A 59 -2.47 -3.66 -1.21
C GLY A 59 -3.04 -5.01 -0.76
N HIS A 60 -2.18 -5.99 -0.47
CA HIS A 60 -2.59 -7.27 0.11
C HIS A 60 -3.26 -7.11 1.48
N TRP A 61 -2.69 -6.27 2.35
CA TRP A 61 -3.26 -5.98 3.66
C TRP A 61 -4.71 -5.52 3.55
N THR A 62 -5.09 -4.68 2.58
CA THR A 62 -6.50 -4.27 2.41
C THR A 62 -7.47 -5.45 2.18
N GLY A 63 -6.98 -6.62 1.76
CA GLY A 63 -7.79 -7.81 1.46
C GLY A 63 -8.34 -8.55 2.66
N HIS A 64 -7.85 -8.29 3.88
CA HIS A 64 -8.31 -8.96 5.10
C HIS A 64 -9.82 -8.85 5.32
N ALA A 65 -10.38 -9.80 6.07
CA ALA A 65 -11.82 -9.96 6.30
C ALA A 65 -12.51 -8.71 6.86
N ASN A 66 -11.81 -7.94 7.69
CA ASN A 66 -12.32 -6.71 8.31
C ASN A 66 -12.19 -5.45 7.43
N ARG A 67 -11.72 -5.60 6.18
CA ARG A 67 -11.47 -4.50 5.23
C ARG A 67 -12.20 -4.75 3.92
N LEU A 68 -11.50 -5.06 2.83
CA LEU A 68 -12.11 -5.34 1.53
C LEU A 68 -12.55 -6.80 1.37
N ASN A 69 -12.23 -7.67 2.34
CA ASN A 69 -12.68 -9.06 2.43
C ASN A 69 -12.53 -9.83 1.12
N ARG A 70 -11.30 -9.82 0.59
CA ARG A 70 -10.92 -10.61 -0.60
C ARG A 70 -10.50 -12.01 -0.17
N ASP A 71 -10.58 -12.95 -1.10
CA ASP A 71 -10.09 -14.31 -0.88
C ASP A 71 -8.56 -14.34 -0.91
N LEU A 72 -7.95 -14.35 0.27
CA LEU A 72 -6.50 -14.47 0.47
C LEU A 72 -6.07 -15.92 0.74
N SER A 73 -6.94 -16.90 0.45
CA SER A 73 -6.64 -18.32 0.70
C SER A 73 -5.71 -18.91 -0.34
N GLY A 74 -5.02 -19.97 0.07
CA GLY A 74 -4.04 -20.65 -0.75
C GLY A 74 -2.63 -20.11 -0.57
N GLY A 75 -1.69 -20.67 -1.32
CA GLY A 75 -0.29 -20.32 -1.24
C GLY A 75 0.33 -20.20 -2.62
N PHE A 76 1.61 -19.88 -2.65
CA PHE A 76 2.38 -19.70 -3.87
C PHE A 76 2.12 -20.82 -4.89
N GLY A 77 1.82 -20.42 -6.13
CA GLY A 77 1.55 -21.33 -7.24
C GLY A 77 0.09 -21.81 -7.36
N CYS A 78 -0.80 -21.48 -6.42
CA CYS A 78 -2.23 -21.76 -6.58
C CYS A 78 -2.96 -20.65 -7.36
N GLU A 79 -4.11 -20.98 -7.93
CA GLU A 79 -4.90 -20.05 -8.74
C GLU A 79 -5.44 -18.86 -7.93
N ASN A 80 -5.89 -19.10 -6.69
CA ASN A 80 -6.38 -18.02 -5.82
C ASN A 80 -5.29 -17.02 -5.48
N TYR A 81 -4.10 -17.53 -5.16
CA TYR A 81 -2.92 -16.71 -4.92
C TYR A 81 -2.55 -15.89 -6.16
N ALA A 82 -2.50 -16.50 -7.35
CA ALA A 82 -2.23 -15.78 -8.61
C ALA A 82 -3.25 -14.67 -8.91
N ARG A 83 -4.53 -14.89 -8.57
CA ARG A 83 -5.60 -13.88 -8.70
C ARG A 83 -5.40 -12.71 -7.74
N GLU A 84 -5.01 -12.97 -6.50
CA GLU A 84 -4.76 -11.91 -5.52
C GLU A 84 -3.51 -11.10 -5.87
N GLU A 85 -2.41 -11.75 -6.27
CA GLU A 85 -1.21 -11.07 -6.78
C GLU A 85 -1.55 -10.13 -7.95
N LEU A 86 -2.37 -10.58 -8.92
CA LEU A 86 -2.80 -9.74 -10.03
C LEU A 86 -3.55 -8.48 -9.56
N ARG A 87 -4.36 -8.59 -8.51
CA ARG A 87 -5.09 -7.45 -7.91
C ARG A 87 -4.15 -6.49 -7.22
N ALA A 88 -3.25 -7.00 -6.39
CA ALA A 88 -2.28 -6.19 -5.65
C ALA A 88 -1.32 -5.46 -6.58
N GLU A 89 -0.92 -6.08 -7.69
CA GLU A 89 -0.03 -5.49 -8.70
C GLU A 89 -0.70 -4.37 -9.49
N ILE A 90 -1.90 -4.60 -10.02
CA ILE A 90 -2.66 -3.52 -10.68
C ILE A 90 -2.97 -2.39 -9.68
N GLY A 91 -3.30 -2.74 -8.43
CA GLY A 91 -3.52 -1.77 -7.36
C GLY A 91 -2.27 -0.93 -7.05
N SER A 92 -1.09 -1.58 -7.00
CA SER A 92 0.20 -0.93 -6.81
C SER A 92 0.54 0.03 -7.95
N PHE A 93 0.20 -0.35 -9.19
CA PHE A 93 0.34 0.52 -10.35
C PHE A 93 -0.56 1.76 -10.25
N PHE A 94 -1.82 1.61 -9.84
CA PHE A 94 -2.70 2.76 -9.60
C PHE A 94 -2.17 3.66 -8.48
N LEU A 95 -1.69 3.08 -7.38
CA LEU A 95 -1.07 3.82 -6.29
C LEU A 95 0.21 4.54 -6.73
N ALA A 96 1.00 3.95 -7.63
CA ALA A 96 2.19 4.59 -8.17
C ALA A 96 1.84 5.86 -8.96
N ILE A 97 0.79 5.79 -9.79
CA ILE A 97 0.26 6.96 -10.52
C ILE A 97 -0.22 8.03 -9.54
N GLU A 98 -0.99 7.66 -8.53
CA GLU A 98 -1.59 8.59 -7.57
C GLU A 98 -0.56 9.24 -6.65
N THR A 99 0.44 8.49 -6.19
CA THR A 99 1.41 8.94 -5.18
C THR A 99 2.70 9.52 -5.77
N GLY A 100 3.06 9.11 -6.98
CA GLY A 100 4.34 9.43 -7.61
C GLY A 100 5.52 8.56 -7.13
N ILE A 101 5.26 7.51 -6.33
CA ILE A 101 6.24 6.49 -5.99
C ILE A 101 6.21 5.40 -7.06
N PRO A 102 7.32 5.13 -7.77
CA PRO A 102 7.33 4.11 -8.80
C PRO A 102 7.08 2.72 -8.21
N HIS A 103 6.32 1.93 -8.94
CA HIS A 103 6.17 0.50 -8.73
C HIS A 103 7.17 -0.24 -9.65
N ASP A 104 7.93 -1.18 -9.11
CA ASP A 104 8.90 -2.00 -9.86
C ASP A 104 8.35 -3.43 -10.02
N PRO A 105 7.83 -3.80 -11.21
CA PRO A 105 7.32 -5.14 -11.47
C PRO A 105 8.45 -6.19 -11.61
N GLY A 106 9.71 -5.76 -11.63
CA GLY A 106 10.87 -6.63 -11.87
C GLY A 106 11.09 -7.69 -10.77
N GLN A 107 10.60 -7.45 -9.55
CA GLN A 107 10.61 -8.46 -8.48
C GLN A 107 9.47 -9.49 -8.61
N HIS A 108 8.51 -9.26 -9.52
CA HIS A 108 7.25 -10.00 -9.65
C HIS A 108 7.19 -10.85 -10.93
N ALA A 109 8.32 -11.01 -11.65
CA ALA A 109 8.39 -11.78 -12.90
C ALA A 109 7.92 -13.24 -12.77
N SER A 110 8.04 -13.84 -11.58
CA SER A 110 7.55 -15.20 -11.30
C SER A 110 6.02 -15.34 -11.36
N TYR A 111 5.29 -14.23 -11.23
CA TYR A 111 3.83 -14.22 -11.25
C TYR A 111 3.24 -13.96 -12.63
N VAL A 112 4.02 -13.40 -13.56
CA VAL A 112 3.56 -13.09 -14.93
C VAL A 112 3.03 -14.35 -15.62
N ASP A 113 3.74 -15.47 -15.51
CA ASP A 113 3.31 -16.76 -16.09
C ASP A 113 2.01 -17.27 -15.44
N SER A 114 1.85 -17.03 -14.13
CA SER A 114 0.65 -17.41 -13.39
C SER A 114 -0.55 -16.52 -13.75
N TRP A 115 -0.35 -15.22 -13.98
CA TRP A 115 -1.40 -14.31 -14.46
C TRP A 115 -1.81 -14.64 -15.89
N VAL A 116 -0.85 -14.88 -16.78
CA VAL A 116 -1.15 -15.31 -18.16
C VAL A 116 -1.98 -16.59 -18.16
N SER A 117 -1.65 -17.54 -17.28
CA SER A 117 -2.41 -18.78 -17.13
C SER A 117 -3.83 -18.53 -16.61
N ALA A 118 -3.99 -17.69 -15.59
CA ALA A 118 -5.29 -17.31 -15.05
C ALA A 118 -6.16 -16.59 -16.09
N LEU A 119 -5.58 -15.64 -16.85
CA LEU A 119 -6.26 -14.87 -17.89
C LEU A 119 -6.62 -15.72 -19.11
N LYS A 120 -5.80 -16.71 -19.48
CA LYS A 120 -6.15 -17.69 -20.53
C LYS A 120 -7.32 -18.56 -20.12
N LYS A 121 -7.41 -18.92 -18.83
CA LYS A 121 -8.49 -19.75 -18.29
C LYS A 121 -9.80 -18.98 -18.17
N ASP A 122 -9.74 -17.72 -17.72
CA ASP A 122 -10.90 -16.83 -17.68
C ASP A 122 -10.49 -15.40 -18.09
N PRO A 123 -10.76 -14.99 -19.34
CA PRO A 123 -10.47 -13.65 -19.82
C PRO A 123 -11.19 -12.54 -19.04
N HIS A 124 -12.30 -12.83 -18.35
CA HIS A 124 -12.99 -11.84 -17.54
C HIS A 124 -12.28 -11.55 -16.21
N GLU A 125 -11.26 -12.33 -15.84
CA GLU A 125 -10.48 -12.11 -14.63
C GLU A 125 -9.79 -10.74 -14.66
N ILE A 126 -9.39 -10.23 -15.83
CA ILE A 126 -8.78 -8.89 -15.92
C ILE A 126 -9.72 -7.77 -15.47
N PHE A 127 -11.02 -7.88 -15.77
CA PHE A 127 -12.01 -6.88 -15.38
C PHE A 127 -12.29 -6.94 -13.88
N ARG A 128 -12.37 -8.16 -13.32
CA ARG A 128 -12.54 -8.35 -11.87
C ARG A 128 -11.31 -7.85 -11.11
N ALA A 129 -10.12 -8.20 -11.57
CA ALA A 129 -8.87 -7.75 -10.97
C ALA A 129 -8.75 -6.22 -11.02
N SER A 130 -9.06 -5.60 -12.17
CA SER A 130 -9.06 -4.14 -12.32
C SER A 130 -10.06 -3.45 -11.40
N ARG A 131 -11.28 -3.99 -11.27
CA ARG A 131 -12.30 -3.46 -10.35
C ARG A 131 -11.82 -3.52 -8.90
N ASP A 132 -11.29 -4.66 -8.49
CA ASP A 132 -10.83 -4.86 -7.12
C ASP A 132 -9.57 -4.01 -6.84
N ALA A 133 -8.67 -3.86 -7.82
CA ALA A 133 -7.51 -2.96 -7.77
C ALA A 133 -7.91 -1.49 -7.61
N GLY A 134 -8.96 -1.03 -8.29
CA GLY A 134 -9.51 0.31 -8.07
C GLY A 134 -9.96 0.51 -6.62
N ARG A 135 -10.64 -0.50 -6.04
CA ARG A 135 -11.05 -0.46 -4.62
C ARG A 135 -9.85 -0.48 -3.66
N ILE A 136 -8.78 -1.19 -3.99
CA ILE A 136 -7.52 -1.15 -3.24
C ILE A 136 -6.96 0.27 -3.22
N ALA A 137 -6.82 0.88 -4.40
CA ALA A 137 -6.29 2.23 -4.54
C ALA A 137 -7.15 3.24 -3.77
N ASP A 138 -8.48 3.23 -3.97
CA ASP A 138 -9.39 4.13 -3.26
C ASP A 138 -9.28 3.98 -1.73
N TYR A 139 -9.24 2.75 -1.24
CA TYR A 139 -9.14 2.47 0.20
C TYR A 139 -7.84 3.02 0.79
N VAL A 140 -6.71 2.76 0.12
CA VAL A 140 -5.39 3.25 0.58
C VAL A 140 -5.31 4.78 0.47
N MET A 141 -5.82 5.37 -0.60
CA MET A 141 -5.81 6.83 -0.80
C MET A 141 -6.72 7.57 0.18
N ALA A 142 -7.71 6.92 0.79
CA ALA A 142 -8.51 7.52 1.86
C ALA A 142 -7.65 7.95 3.06
N PHE A 143 -6.54 7.25 3.34
CA PHE A 143 -5.59 7.65 4.39
C PHE A 143 -4.80 8.92 4.06
N ASP A 144 -4.68 9.29 2.77
CA ASP A 144 -4.13 10.56 2.31
C ASP A 144 -5.05 11.75 2.64
N LEU A 145 -6.37 11.52 2.64
CA LEU A 145 -7.39 12.54 2.92
C LEU A 145 -7.48 12.87 4.40
N VAL A 146 -7.30 11.90 5.30
CA VAL A 146 -7.19 12.13 6.76
C VAL A 146 -6.13 13.21 7.03
N ARG A 147 -4.95 13.07 6.41
CA ARG A 147 -3.87 14.06 6.51
C ARG A 147 -4.28 15.44 5.95
N ARG A 148 -5.08 15.50 4.88
CA ARG A 148 -5.53 16.79 4.32
C ARG A 148 -6.46 17.50 5.30
N ALA A 149 -7.40 16.76 5.89
CA ALA A 149 -8.30 17.28 6.91
C ALA A 149 -7.56 17.73 8.17
N GLU A 150 -6.59 16.95 8.67
CA GLU A 150 -5.73 17.32 9.80
C GLU A 150 -4.98 18.63 9.52
N ARG A 151 -4.39 18.79 8.33
CA ARG A 151 -3.69 20.04 7.95
C ARG A 151 -4.62 21.24 7.84
N GLU A 152 -5.84 21.06 7.34
CA GLU A 152 -6.84 22.12 7.28
C GLU A 152 -7.27 22.54 8.69
N ALA A 153 -7.43 21.58 9.61
CA ALA A 153 -7.73 21.85 11.01
C ALA A 153 -6.58 22.57 11.72
N GLU A 154 -5.32 22.14 11.53
CA GLU A 154 -4.12 22.80 12.09
C GLU A 154 -3.99 24.25 11.60
N ARG A 155 -4.26 24.50 10.31
CA ARG A 155 -4.23 25.85 9.72
C ARG A 155 -5.39 26.73 10.18
N SER A 156 -6.52 26.13 10.55
CA SER A 156 -7.71 26.83 11.01
C SER A 156 -7.70 27.09 12.53
N CYS A 157 -6.77 26.51 13.29
CA CYS A 157 -6.67 26.76 14.73
C CYS A 157 -5.95 28.10 14.97
N PRO A 158 -6.59 29.10 15.61
CA PRO A 158 -5.93 30.37 15.89
C PRO A 158 -4.80 30.12 16.90
N VAL A 159 -3.56 30.43 16.51
CA VAL A 159 -2.43 30.50 17.44
C VAL A 159 -2.75 31.63 18.42
N VAL A 160 -3.04 31.28 19.67
CA VAL A 160 -3.22 32.27 20.74
C VAL A 160 -1.88 32.99 20.89
N PRO A 161 -1.79 34.32 20.70
CA PRO A 161 -0.53 35.03 20.88
C PRO A 161 -0.07 34.86 22.33
N GLU A 162 1.20 34.53 22.52
CA GLU A 162 1.86 34.55 23.82
C GLU A 162 1.70 35.97 24.41
N GLU A 163 1.00 36.07 25.56
CA GLU A 163 0.97 37.30 26.35
C GLU A 163 2.40 37.63 26.77
N LYS A 164 2.95 38.70 26.22
CA LYS A 164 4.20 39.26 26.73
C LYS A 164 3.89 39.95 28.05
N ASP A 165 4.45 39.43 29.12
CA ASP A 165 4.40 40.07 30.43
C ASP A 165 4.86 41.54 30.31
N PRO A 166 4.14 42.49 30.94
CA PRO A 166 4.52 43.90 30.88
C PRO A 166 5.86 44.12 31.59
N PRO A 167 6.72 45.01 31.05
CA PRO A 167 8.00 45.32 31.69
C PRO A 167 7.78 46.02 33.04
N ALA A 168 8.63 45.66 34.01
CA ALA A 168 8.66 46.17 35.38
C ALA A 168 9.04 47.66 35.49
#